data_AF-A0A964RAF0-F1
#
_entry.id   AF-A0A964RAF0-F1
#
_cell.length_a   1.000
_cell.length_b   1.000
_cell.length_c   1.000
_cell.angle_alpha   90.00
_cell.angle_beta   90.00
_cell.angle_gamma   90.00
#
_symmetry.space_group_name_H-M   'P 1'
#
loop_
_entity.id
_entity.type
_entity.pdbx_description
1 polymer ?
#
loop_
_entity_poly.entity_id
_entity_poly.type
_entity_poly.pdbx_seq_one_letter_code
_entity_poly.pdbx_strand_id
1 'polypeptide(L)'
;MPGGPVLATAACQAAEVIGWPEARIPIAEAALCIATANKSNSVVKAIDAALEDIRSGRTLTVPNHLRDGHYAGSKVLGHGEGYRYAHDFPGHHVAQDYLGAARRFYEPSTQGHERKIAERLDQWRKAAAENGPHPSGLPSTPKTSPTS
;
A
#
# COMPACT_ATOMS: atom_id res chain seq x y z
N MET A 1 13.69 11.72 5.52
CA MET A 1 13.73 11.84 4.06
C MET A 1 13.27 10.52 3.45
N PRO A 2 12.08 10.42 2.84
CA PRO A 2 11.83 9.36 1.86
C PRO A 2 12.79 9.58 0.68
N GLY A 3 13.52 8.55 0.26
CA GLY A 3 14.45 8.66 -0.87
C GLY A 3 15.84 8.03 -0.69
N GLY A 4 16.15 7.36 0.42
CA GLY A 4 17.45 6.69 0.60
C GLY A 4 17.84 5.76 -0.57
N PRO A 5 16.97 4.82 -0.98
CA PRO A 5 17.23 3.96 -2.15
C PRO A 5 17.37 4.75 -3.46
N VAL A 6 16.53 5.76 -3.69
CA VAL A 6 16.58 6.60 -4.91
C VAL A 6 17.89 7.38 -4.98
N LEU A 7 18.35 7.93 -3.86
CA LEU A 7 19.62 8.63 -3.74
C LEU A 7 20.81 7.69 -3.99
N ALA A 8 20.77 6.47 -3.45
CA ALA A 8 21.80 5.46 -3.72
C ALA A 8 21.88 5.11 -5.20
N THR A 9 20.72 4.91 -5.86
CA THR A 9 20.66 4.66 -7.30
C THR A 9 21.22 5.84 -8.09
N ALA A 10 20.83 7.07 -7.76
CA ALA A 10 21.33 8.27 -8.42
C ALA A 10 22.85 8.43 -8.25
N ALA A 11 23.38 8.16 -7.04
CA ALA A 11 24.81 8.20 -6.78
C ALA A 11 25.58 7.13 -7.55
N CYS A 12 25.02 5.92 -7.67
CA CYS A 12 25.58 4.83 -8.48
C CYS A 12 25.65 5.21 -9.96
N GLN A 13 24.55 5.73 -10.50
CA GLN A 13 24.49 6.22 -11.89
C GLN A 13 25.46 7.37 -12.13
N ALA A 14 25.55 8.32 -11.21
CA ALA A 14 26.51 9.43 -11.30
C ALA A 14 27.96 8.90 -11.29
N ALA A 15 28.26 7.89 -10.47
CA ALA A 15 29.59 7.29 -10.41
C ALA A 15 30.00 6.62 -11.73
N GLU A 16 29.08 5.95 -12.41
CA GLU A 16 29.32 5.32 -13.71
C GLU A 16 29.65 6.34 -14.81
N VAL A 17 29.00 7.51 -14.78
CA VAL A 17 29.18 8.56 -15.80
C VAL A 17 30.40 9.42 -15.52
N ILE A 18 30.64 9.78 -14.25
CA ILE A 18 31.69 10.72 -13.86
C ILE A 18 33.06 10.01 -13.80
N GLY A 19 33.09 8.77 -13.32
CA GLY A 19 34.34 8.04 -13.09
C GLY A 19 35.16 8.56 -11.90
N TRP A 20 36.29 7.90 -11.66
CA TRP A 20 37.18 8.25 -10.55
C TRP A 20 38.24 9.28 -10.97
N PRO A 21 38.58 10.24 -10.08
CA PRO A 21 38.26 10.24 -8.65
C PRO A 21 36.96 10.97 -8.23
N GLU A 22 36.30 11.73 -9.10
CA GLU A 22 35.16 12.60 -8.76
C GLU A 22 33.91 11.84 -8.29
N ALA A 23 33.70 10.60 -8.76
CA ALA A 23 32.63 9.70 -8.32
C ALA A 23 32.58 9.48 -6.79
N ARG A 24 33.69 9.70 -6.08
CA ARG A 24 33.75 9.60 -4.61
C ARG A 24 32.78 10.53 -3.89
N ILE A 25 32.48 11.68 -4.48
CA ILE A 25 31.66 12.73 -3.87
C ILE A 25 30.19 12.28 -3.76
N PRO A 26 29.48 11.95 -4.85
CA PRO A 26 28.09 11.52 -4.77
C PRO A 26 27.92 10.22 -3.96
N ILE A 27 28.89 9.30 -4.03
CA ILE A 27 28.88 8.06 -3.22
C ILE A 27 28.98 8.39 -1.72
N ALA A 28 29.92 9.27 -1.34
CA ALA A 28 30.10 9.65 0.07
C ALA A 28 28.85 10.37 0.61
N GLU A 29 28.25 11.26 -0.18
CA GLU A 29 27.00 11.94 0.17
C GLU A 29 25.86 10.93 0.42
N ALA A 30 25.64 10.00 -0.51
CA ALA A 30 24.61 8.97 -0.36
C ALA A 30 24.86 8.09 0.88
N ALA A 31 26.11 7.68 1.11
CA ALA A 31 26.47 6.87 2.28
C ALA A 31 26.19 7.61 3.60
N LEU A 32 26.59 8.88 3.72
CA LEU A 32 26.34 9.69 4.93
C LEU A 32 24.84 9.94 5.14
N CYS A 33 24.10 10.22 4.07
CA CYS A 33 22.64 10.40 4.12
C CYS A 33 21.95 9.12 4.63
N ILE A 34 22.32 7.95 4.09
CA ILE A 34 21.74 6.67 4.52
C ILE A 34 22.17 6.34 5.95
N ALA A 35 23.43 6.57 6.32
CA ALA A 35 23.95 6.34 7.67
C ALA A 35 23.19 7.15 8.73
N THR A 36 22.84 8.41 8.41
CA THR A 36 22.12 9.33 9.31
C THR A 36 20.59 9.25 9.22
N ALA A 37 20.04 8.55 8.21
CA ALA A 37 18.60 8.38 8.08
C ALA A 37 17.98 7.53 9.20
N ASN A 38 16.69 7.77 9.49
CA ASN A 38 15.90 6.89 10.36
C ASN A 38 15.85 5.48 9.78
N LYS A 39 16.15 4.47 10.60
CA LYS A 39 16.22 3.07 10.19
C LYS A 39 14.87 2.40 10.41
N SER A 40 14.41 1.65 9.42
CA SER A 40 13.23 0.80 9.54
C SER A 40 13.38 -0.44 8.67
N ASN A 41 13.10 -1.60 9.25
CA ASN A 41 13.03 -2.88 8.55
C ASN A 41 11.57 -3.39 8.43
N SER A 42 10.59 -2.53 8.68
CA SER A 42 9.15 -2.83 8.62
C SER A 42 8.74 -3.43 7.27
N VAL A 43 9.23 -2.86 6.16
CA VAL A 43 8.94 -3.32 4.79
C VAL A 43 9.53 -4.72 4.55
N VAL A 44 10.75 -4.97 5.03
CA VAL A 44 11.42 -6.28 4.90
C VAL A 44 10.62 -7.34 5.66
N LYS A 45 10.28 -7.06 6.92
CA LYS A 45 9.44 -7.97 7.73
C LYS A 45 8.08 -8.24 7.08
N ALA A 46 7.46 -7.21 6.50
CA ALA A 46 6.15 -7.33 5.88
C ALA A 46 6.18 -8.26 4.65
N ILE A 47 7.18 -8.10 3.77
CA ILE A 47 7.29 -8.95 2.58
C ILE A 47 7.70 -10.38 2.95
N ASP A 48 8.61 -10.56 3.91
CA ASP A 48 9.01 -11.88 4.36
C ASP A 48 7.84 -12.66 4.97
N ALA A 49 7.02 -11.99 5.80
CA ALA A 49 5.83 -12.60 6.38
C ALA A 49 4.78 -12.99 5.32
N ALA A 50 4.59 -12.16 4.28
CA ALA A 50 3.69 -12.47 3.19
C ALA A 50 4.20 -13.67 2.34
N LEU A 51 5.51 -13.71 2.07
CA LEU A 51 6.13 -14.82 1.36
C LEU A 51 6.07 -16.13 2.16
N GLU A 52 6.21 -16.07 3.47
CA GLU A 52 6.10 -17.23 4.35
C GLU A 52 4.67 -17.80 4.37
N ASP A 53 3.66 -16.94 4.38
CA ASP A 53 2.26 -17.37 4.23
C ASP A 53 2.04 -18.12 2.91
N ILE A 54 2.62 -17.65 1.80
CA ILE A 54 2.55 -18.34 0.50
C ILE A 54 3.28 -19.70 0.56
N ARG A 55 4.51 -19.74 1.09
CA ARG A 55 5.33 -20.96 1.18
C ARG A 55 4.69 -22.04 2.05
N SER A 56 4.00 -21.63 3.12
CA SER A 56 3.29 -22.53 4.03
C SER A 56 1.91 -22.95 3.52
N GLY A 57 1.53 -22.56 2.29
CA GLY A 57 0.28 -22.97 1.65
C GLY A 57 -0.96 -22.21 2.14
N ARG A 58 -0.80 -21.08 2.85
CA ARG A 58 -1.90 -20.19 3.20
C ARG A 58 -2.29 -19.30 2.02
N THR A 59 -2.68 -19.93 0.91
CA THR A 59 -3.10 -19.22 -0.30
C THR A 59 -4.58 -18.91 -0.21
N LEU A 60 -4.93 -17.61 -0.23
CA LEU A 60 -6.31 -17.15 -0.24
C LEU A 60 -6.80 -16.98 -1.67
N THR A 61 -8.06 -17.31 -1.93
CA THR A 61 -8.69 -16.96 -3.20
C THR A 61 -8.94 -15.45 -3.25
N VAL A 62 -8.70 -14.83 -4.41
CA VAL A 62 -9.05 -13.42 -4.61
C VAL A 62 -10.55 -13.21 -4.36
N PRO A 63 -10.94 -12.25 -3.49
CA PRO A 63 -12.34 -11.89 -3.27
C PRO A 63 -13.06 -11.55 -4.58
N ASN A 64 -14.32 -11.98 -4.74
CA ASN A 64 -15.07 -11.85 -6.00
C ASN A 64 -15.13 -10.40 -6.52
N HIS A 65 -15.31 -9.44 -5.62
CA HIS A 65 -15.38 -8.02 -5.95
C HIS A 65 -14.03 -7.41 -6.41
N LEU A 66 -12.91 -8.14 -6.30
CA LEU A 66 -11.60 -7.75 -6.83
C LEU A 66 -11.22 -8.52 -8.10
N ARG A 67 -12.00 -9.54 -8.48
CA ARG A 67 -11.76 -10.31 -9.71
C ARG A 67 -12.13 -9.48 -10.92
N ASP A 68 -11.43 -9.73 -12.02
CA ASP A 68 -11.70 -9.06 -13.29
C ASP A 68 -13.14 -9.34 -13.76
N GLY A 69 -13.89 -8.25 -14.01
CA GLY A 69 -15.27 -8.25 -14.47
C GLY A 69 -15.41 -8.11 -15.99
N HIS A 70 -14.32 -8.07 -16.75
CA HIS A 70 -14.35 -7.71 -18.17
C HIS A 70 -14.44 -8.89 -19.15
N TYR A 71 -14.38 -10.15 -18.68
CA TYR A 71 -14.46 -11.32 -19.55
C TYR A 71 -15.89 -11.90 -19.64
N ALA A 72 -16.22 -12.62 -20.73
CA ALA A 72 -17.58 -13.00 -21.09
C ALA A 72 -18.36 -13.81 -20.02
N GLY A 73 -17.67 -14.55 -19.14
CA GLY A 73 -18.28 -15.34 -18.05
C GLY A 73 -18.40 -14.60 -16.70
N SER A 74 -17.84 -13.40 -16.58
CA SER A 74 -17.75 -12.66 -15.31
C SER A 74 -19.11 -12.34 -14.67
N LYS A 75 -20.11 -11.96 -15.48
CA LYS A 75 -21.47 -11.63 -15.02
C LYS A 75 -22.20 -12.84 -14.46
N VAL A 76 -21.92 -14.04 -14.96
CA VAL A 76 -22.52 -15.29 -14.45
C VAL A 76 -21.86 -15.72 -13.15
N LEU A 77 -20.58 -15.39 -12.97
CA LEU A 77 -19.77 -15.73 -11.81
C LEU A 77 -19.75 -14.64 -10.72
N GLY A 78 -20.45 -13.51 -10.94
CA GLY A 78 -20.47 -12.37 -10.02
C GLY A 78 -19.10 -11.71 -9.82
N HIS A 79 -18.21 -11.79 -10.79
CA HIS A 79 -16.88 -11.19 -10.71
C HIS A 79 -16.96 -9.66 -10.84
N GLY A 80 -16.26 -8.95 -9.97
CA GLY A 80 -16.27 -7.48 -9.92
C GLY A 80 -17.55 -6.88 -9.31
N GLU A 81 -18.57 -7.69 -9.04
CA GLU A 81 -19.78 -7.22 -8.37
C GLU A 81 -19.48 -6.79 -6.93
N GLY A 82 -19.93 -5.59 -6.56
CA GLY A 82 -19.68 -5.00 -5.26
C GLY A 82 -18.31 -4.33 -5.11
N TYR A 83 -17.51 -4.21 -6.18
CA TYR A 83 -16.29 -3.41 -6.15
C TYR A 83 -16.62 -1.94 -5.85
N ARG A 84 -15.99 -1.37 -4.83
CA ARG A 84 -16.08 0.06 -4.54
C ARG A 84 -14.83 0.77 -5.02
N TYR A 85 -15.01 1.73 -5.93
CA TYR A 85 -13.94 2.55 -6.45
C TYR A 85 -13.56 3.63 -5.42
N ALA A 86 -12.34 3.55 -4.87
CA ALA A 86 -11.94 4.36 -3.74
C ALA A 86 -12.05 5.88 -3.98
N HIS A 87 -11.88 6.34 -5.23
CA HIS A 87 -11.93 7.76 -5.56
C HIS A 87 -13.32 8.39 -5.38
N ASP A 88 -14.39 7.61 -5.40
CA ASP A 88 -15.77 8.08 -5.20
C ASP A 88 -16.10 8.34 -3.72
N PHE A 89 -15.22 7.91 -2.80
CA PHE A 89 -15.44 8.02 -1.36
C PHE A 89 -14.67 9.22 -0.77
N PRO A 90 -15.20 9.83 0.31
CA PRO A 90 -14.50 10.90 1.03
C PRO A 90 -13.09 10.47 1.45
N GLY A 91 -12.10 11.33 1.20
CA GLY A 91 -10.70 11.04 1.50
C GLY A 91 -10.05 9.99 0.58
N HIS A 92 -10.72 9.62 -0.52
CA HIS A 92 -10.30 8.62 -1.50
C HIS A 92 -9.95 7.26 -0.86
N HIS A 93 -10.72 6.86 0.15
CA HIS A 93 -10.53 5.63 0.89
C HIS A 93 -11.87 4.95 1.14
N VAL A 94 -11.93 3.63 0.90
CA VAL A 94 -13.08 2.80 1.21
C VAL A 94 -12.65 1.61 2.05
N ALA A 95 -13.36 1.37 3.16
CA ALA A 95 -13.14 0.19 3.99
C ALA A 95 -13.74 -1.05 3.31
N GLN A 96 -12.94 -1.75 2.52
CA GLN A 96 -13.29 -2.97 1.80
C GLN A 96 -12.29 -4.09 2.12
N ASP A 97 -12.73 -5.35 1.99
CA ASP A 97 -11.86 -6.49 2.20
C ASP A 97 -10.99 -6.77 0.96
N TYR A 98 -9.71 -6.45 1.04
CA TYR A 98 -8.76 -6.66 -0.05
C TYR A 98 -8.03 -8.01 0.00
N LEU A 99 -8.03 -8.68 1.17
CA LEU A 99 -7.21 -9.87 1.41
C LEU A 99 -8.05 -11.15 1.52
N GLY A 100 -9.29 -11.07 2.00
CA GLY A 100 -10.10 -12.25 2.30
C GLY A 100 -9.79 -12.87 3.67
N ALA A 101 -8.97 -12.21 4.49
CA ALA A 101 -8.58 -12.67 5.81
C ALA A 101 -8.22 -11.51 6.75
N ALA A 102 -8.43 -11.71 8.05
CA ALA A 102 -8.04 -10.77 9.10
C ALA A 102 -6.52 -10.83 9.39
N ARG A 103 -5.68 -10.65 8.36
CA ARG A 103 -4.21 -10.67 8.47
C ARG A 103 -3.63 -9.31 8.10
N ARG A 104 -2.55 -8.94 8.80
CA ARG A 104 -1.77 -7.72 8.58
C ARG A 104 -0.30 -8.10 8.49
N PHE A 105 0.39 -7.51 7.53
CA PHE A 105 1.82 -7.76 7.29
C PHE A 105 2.67 -6.54 7.61
N TYR A 106 2.17 -5.35 7.27
CA TYR A 106 2.92 -4.10 7.45
C TYR A 106 2.58 -3.41 8.77
N GLU A 107 3.59 -3.31 9.62
CA GLU A 107 3.59 -2.58 10.90
C GLU A 107 4.66 -1.47 10.83
N PRO A 108 4.27 -0.21 10.52
CA PRO A 108 5.21 0.89 10.44
C PRO A 108 5.83 1.22 11.80
N SER A 109 7.07 1.69 11.81
CA SER A 109 7.70 2.22 13.01
C SER A 109 7.18 3.63 13.35
N THR A 110 7.50 4.09 14.54
CA THR A 110 7.22 5.46 14.99
C THR A 110 8.29 6.47 14.56
N GLN A 111 9.29 6.03 13.79
CA GLN A 111 10.46 6.83 13.45
C GLN A 111 10.30 7.54 12.09
N GLY A 112 10.82 8.77 12.03
CA GLY A 112 10.91 9.53 10.78
C GLY A 112 9.57 9.67 10.03
N HIS A 113 9.58 9.28 8.76
CA HIS A 113 8.40 9.41 7.88
C HIS A 113 7.33 8.36 8.18
N GLU A 114 7.72 7.19 8.71
CA GLU A 114 6.77 6.11 9.00
C GLU A 114 5.75 6.49 10.07
N ARG A 115 6.08 7.44 10.97
CA ARG A 115 5.11 7.96 11.94
C ARG A 115 3.83 8.47 11.29
N LYS A 116 3.94 9.26 10.21
CA LYS A 116 2.78 9.77 9.47
C LYS A 116 2.01 8.65 8.76
N ILE A 117 2.72 7.61 8.33
CA ILE A 117 2.10 6.42 7.74
C ILE A 117 1.33 5.64 8.81
N ALA A 118 1.92 5.45 9.99
CA ALA A 118 1.28 4.79 11.13
C ALA A 118 -0.01 5.49 11.53
N GLU A 119 0.03 6.82 11.70
CA GLU A 119 -1.16 7.64 12.01
C GLU A 119 -2.28 7.45 10.98
N ARG A 120 -1.95 7.46 9.69
CA ARG A 120 -2.92 7.24 8.61
C ARG A 120 -3.48 5.82 8.60
N LEU A 121 -2.62 4.81 8.75
CA LEU A 121 -3.05 3.42 8.80
C LEU A 121 -3.98 3.17 10.00
N ASP A 122 -3.70 3.78 11.14
CA ASP A 122 -4.56 3.66 12.32
C ASP A 122 -5.92 4.31 12.12
N GLN A 123 -5.99 5.46 11.44
CA GLN A 123 -7.27 6.06 11.03
C GLN A 123 -8.07 5.12 10.12
N TRP A 124 -7.42 4.56 9.09
CA TRP A 124 -8.08 3.61 8.17
C TRP A 124 -8.52 2.32 8.86
N ARG A 125 -7.72 1.79 9.79
CA ARG A 125 -8.05 0.59 10.58
C ARG A 125 -9.24 0.84 11.51
N LYS A 126 -9.32 2.01 12.15
CA LYS A 126 -10.48 2.41 12.97
C LYS A 126 -11.73 2.53 12.11
N ALA A 127 -11.64 3.25 10.98
CA ALA A 127 -12.76 3.39 10.05
C ALA A 127 -13.25 2.04 9.51
N ALA A 128 -12.35 1.09 9.27
CA ALA A 128 -12.71 -0.26 8.84
C ALA A 128 -13.36 -1.11 9.95
N ALA A 129 -12.94 -0.91 11.21
CA ALA A 129 -13.55 -1.59 12.36
C ALA A 129 -14.96 -1.05 12.67
N GLU A 130 -15.15 0.27 12.56
CA GLU A 130 -16.43 0.95 12.83
C GLU A 130 -17.49 0.66 11.76
N ASN A 131 -17.10 0.60 10.49
CA ASN A 131 -18.04 0.39 9.38
C ASN A 131 -18.27 -1.09 9.02
N GLY A 132 -17.51 -2.01 9.63
CA GLY A 132 -17.49 -3.43 9.29
C GLY A 132 -17.11 -3.70 7.82
N PRO A 133 -16.81 -4.95 7.42
CA PRO A 133 -16.92 -5.32 6.02
C PRO A 133 -18.41 -5.20 5.64
N HIS A 134 -18.79 -4.09 5.01
CA HIS A 134 -20.17 -3.87 4.59
C HIS A 134 -20.60 -5.05 3.70
N PRO A 135 -21.64 -5.81 4.07
CA PRO A 135 -22.12 -6.90 3.23
C PRO A 135 -22.55 -6.32 1.89
N SER A 136 -22.12 -6.96 0.81
CA SER A 136 -22.51 -6.63 -0.56
C SER A 136 -24.05 -6.65 -0.68
N GLY A 137 -24.69 -5.49 -0.53
CA GLY A 137 -26.14 -5.37 -0.55
C GLY A 137 -26.65 -3.92 -0.47
N LEU A 138 -26.70 -3.25 -1.63
CA LEU A 138 -27.52 -2.06 -1.98
C LEU A 138 -27.10 -0.68 -1.37
N PRO A 139 -27.49 0.43 -2.03
CA PRO A 139 -26.66 1.63 -2.11
C PRO A 139 -26.98 2.65 -1.01
N SER A 140 -25.95 3.26 -0.42
CA SER A 140 -26.09 4.59 0.18
C SER A 140 -25.73 5.63 -0.88
N THR A 141 -26.75 6.07 -1.62
CA THR A 141 -26.64 7.35 -2.34
C THR A 141 -26.62 8.48 -1.31
N PRO A 142 -25.67 9.43 -1.36
CA PRO A 142 -25.94 10.76 -0.86
C PRO A 142 -26.83 11.45 -1.89
N LYS A 143 -28.04 11.82 -1.47
CA LYS A 143 -29.01 12.61 -2.21
C LYS A 143 -28.32 13.77 -2.95
N THR A 144 -28.42 13.78 -4.27
CA THR A 144 -28.48 15.06 -4.99
C THR A 144 -29.75 15.78 -4.53
N SER A 145 -29.61 17.00 -4.03
CA SER A 145 -30.75 17.91 -3.89
C SER A 145 -30.60 19.01 -4.95
N PRO A 146 -31.67 19.29 -5.72
CA PRO A 146 -31.69 20.35 -6.73
C PRO A 146 -32.31 21.62 -6.15
N THR A 147 -31.66 22.77 -6.31
CA THR A 147 -32.23 24.12 -6.08
C THR A 147 -31.21 25.11 -6.68
N SER A 148 -31.48 26.05 -7.58
CA SER A 148 -32.65 26.56 -8.30
C SER A 148 -32.13 27.25 -9.57
#